data_AF-A0A7C5ZSU4-F1
#
_entry.id   AF-A0A7C5ZSU4-F1
#
_cell.length_a   1.000
_cell.length_b   1.000
_cell.length_c   1.000
_cell.angle_alpha   90.00
_cell.angle_beta   90.00
_cell.angle_gamma   90.00
#
_symmetry.space_group_name_H-M   'P 1'
#
loop_
_entity.id
_entity.type
_entity.pdbx_description
1 polymer ?
#
loop_
_entity_poly.entity_id
_entity_poly.type
_entity_poly.pdbx_seq_one_letter_code
_entity_poly.pdbx_strand_id
1 'polypeptide(L)' 'MADRPRFGPAGIPQSFREKKASLMDVPRLLRDEGLDAFEYQAVRWGEKPQMKREDAEKFGLKARENDV' A
#
# COMPACT_ATOMS: atom_id res chain seq x y z
N MET A 1 8.74 15.48 2.26
CA MET A 1 9.64 14.73 1.36
C MET A 1 10.59 13.95 2.26
N ALA A 2 10.90 12.69 1.94
CA ALA A 2 11.86 11.93 2.73
C ALA A 2 13.29 12.34 2.36
N ASP A 3 14.18 12.40 3.36
CA ASP A 3 15.59 12.76 3.17
C ASP A 3 16.43 11.63 2.55
N ARG A 4 15.77 10.53 2.13
CA ARG A 4 16.37 9.34 1.54
C ARG A 4 15.46 8.70 0.48
N PRO A 5 16.01 7.93 -0.48
CA PRO A 5 15.22 7.12 -1.39
C PRO A 5 14.31 6.13 -0.63
N ARG A 6 13.12 5.90 -1.19
CA ARG A 6 12.15 4.93 -0.69
C ARG A 6 12.01 3.78 -1.69
N PHE A 7 11.80 2.58 -1.18
CA PHE A 7 11.73 1.34 -1.95
C PHE A 7 10.46 0.56 -1.61
N GLY A 8 9.83 0.00 -2.64
CA GLY A 8 8.55 -0.65 -2.49
C GLY A 8 8.06 -1.32 -3.76
N PRO A 9 7.07 -2.22 -3.65
CA PRO A 9 6.52 -2.91 -4.79
C PRO A 9 5.47 -2.07 -5.52
N ALA A 10 5.28 -2.39 -6.80
CA ALA A 10 4.10 -2.00 -7.56
C ALA A 10 3.02 -3.07 -7.43
N GLY A 11 1.97 -2.77 -6.65
CA GLY A 11 0.90 -3.68 -6.32
C GLY A 11 1.23 -4.62 -5.16
N ILE A 12 0.23 -5.39 -4.72
CA ILE A 12 0.33 -6.26 -3.53
C ILE A 12 1.20 -7.48 -3.85
N PRO A 13 2.31 -7.72 -3.12
CA PRO A 13 3.16 -8.89 -3.26
C PRO A 13 2.39 -10.21 -3.15
N GLN A 14 2.84 -11.23 -3.88
CA GLN A 14 2.20 -12.56 -3.88
C GLN A 14 2.20 -13.21 -2.47
N SER A 15 3.29 -13.03 -1.71
CA SER A 15 3.41 -13.49 -0.32
C SER A 15 2.31 -12.93 0.60
N PHE A 16 1.86 -11.70 0.37
CA PHE A 16 0.79 -11.07 1.15
C PHE A 16 -0.58 -11.62 0.76
N ARG A 17 -0.78 -11.92 -0.53
CA ARG A 17 -2.01 -12.56 -1.02
C ARG A 17 -2.17 -13.97 -0.45
N GLU A 18 -1.09 -14.73 -0.38
CA GLU A 18 -1.06 -16.08 0.22
C GLU A 18 -1.43 -16.04 1.71
N LYS A 19 -1.01 -14.99 2.41
CA LYS A 19 -1.40 -14.72 3.81
C LYS A 19 -2.83 -14.18 3.95
N LYS A 20 -3.57 -14.00 2.85
CA LYS A 20 -4.89 -13.36 2.81
C LYS A 20 -4.90 -11.98 3.49
N ALA A 21 -3.79 -11.26 3.39
CA ALA A 21 -3.67 -9.92 3.96
C ALA A 21 -4.67 -8.97 3.30
N SER A 22 -5.35 -8.15 4.10
CA SER A 22 -6.18 -7.09 3.57
C SER A 22 -5.29 -5.96 3.03
N LEU A 23 -5.82 -5.11 2.15
CA LEU A 23 -5.11 -3.90 1.72
C LEU A 23 -4.68 -3.04 2.92
N MET A 24 -5.48 -3.04 3.98
CA MET A 24 -5.23 -2.29 5.21
C MET A 24 -4.07 -2.86 6.03
N ASP A 25 -3.56 -4.05 5.72
CA ASP A 25 -2.40 -4.64 6.39
C ASP A 25 -1.10 -4.36 5.63
N VAL A 26 -1.18 -4.00 4.35
CA VAL A 26 -0.03 -3.81 3.45
C VAL A 26 1.00 -2.83 4.01
N PRO A 27 0.65 -1.65 4.56
CA PRO A 27 1.66 -0.71 5.04
C PRO A 27 2.49 -1.28 6.20
N ARG A 28 1.83 -1.97 7.14
CA ARG A 28 2.51 -2.63 8.25
C ARG A 28 3.43 -3.75 7.76
N LEU A 29 2.95 -4.57 6.82
CA LEU A 29 3.73 -5.67 6.27
C LEU A 29 4.95 -5.19 5.47
N LEU A 30 4.82 -4.11 4.70
CA LEU A 30 5.96 -3.51 4.00
C LEU A 30 7.00 -2.98 4.99
N ARG A 31 6.54 -2.31 6.05
CA ARG A 31 7.44 -1.82 7.10
C ARG A 31 8.16 -2.97 7.81
N ASP A 32 7.47 -4.08 8.10
CA ASP A 32 8.06 -5.30 8.68
C ASP A 32 9.15 -5.89 7.76
N GLU A 33 9.03 -5.73 6.43
CA GLU A 33 10.03 -6.15 5.43
C GLU A 33 11.13 -5.10 5.17
N GLY A 34 11.10 -3.95 5.88
CA GLY A 34 12.06 -2.86 5.70
C GLY A 34 11.82 -2.00 4.46
N LEU A 35 10.62 -2.09 3.87
CA LEU A 35 10.16 -1.27 2.74
C LEU A 35 9.32 -0.09 3.23
N ASP A 36 9.34 0.99 2.46
CA ASP A 36 8.82 2.30 2.86
C ASP A 36 8.22 3.10 1.69
N ALA A 37 7.89 2.39 0.62
CA ALA A 37 7.04 2.87 -0.45
C ALA A 37 6.05 1.79 -0.89
N PHE A 38 4.98 2.22 -1.56
CA PHE A 38 4.01 1.33 -2.18
C PHE A 38 3.34 2.04 -3.36
N GLU A 39 3.41 1.46 -4.55
CA GLU A 39 2.61 1.93 -5.67
C GLU A 39 1.33 1.11 -5.75
N TYR A 40 0.21 1.78 -5.45
CA TYR A 40 -1.10 1.18 -5.63
C TYR A 40 -1.52 1.26 -7.11
N GLN A 41 -1.70 0.11 -7.75
CA GLN A 41 -1.90 -0.02 -9.20
C GLN A 41 -3.31 0.35 -9.67
N ALA A 42 -3.75 1.58 -9.37
CA ALA A 42 -5.05 2.12 -9.80
C ALA A 42 -5.18 2.19 -11.34
N VAL A 43 -4.06 2.18 -12.07
CA VAL A 43 -4.05 2.05 -13.54
C VAL A 43 -4.78 0.81 -14.05
N ARG A 44 -4.99 -0.22 -13.20
CA ARG A 44 -5.72 -1.45 -13.54
C ARG A 44 -7.23 -1.36 -13.30
N TRP A 45 -7.75 -0.24 -12.81
CA TRP A 45 -9.15 -0.11 -12.39
C TRP A 45 -10.15 0.11 -13.52
N GLY A 46 -9.68 0.46 -14.72
CA GLY A 46 -10.53 0.93 -15.81
C GLY A 46 -11.07 2.34 -15.52
N GLU A 47 -12.21 2.69 -16.11
CA GLU A 47 -12.77 4.05 -16.03
C GLU A 47 -13.33 4.44 -14.65
N LYS A 48 -13.64 3.45 -13.80
CA LYS A 48 -14.30 3.67 -12.51
C LYS A 48 -13.36 3.33 -11.35
N PRO A 49 -13.23 4.19 -10.32
CA PRO A 49 -12.51 3.84 -9.10
C PRO A 49 -13.07 2.57 -8.46
N GLN A 50 -12.19 1.65 -8.06
CA GLN A 50 -12.58 0.39 -7.39
C GLN A 50 -12.48 0.46 -5.86
N MET A 51 -12.13 1.62 -5.31
CA MET A 51 -12.08 1.87 -3.88
C MET A 51 -12.95 3.06 -3.54
N LYS A 52 -13.67 2.97 -2.41
CA LYS A 52 -14.38 4.12 -1.85
C LYS A 52 -13.37 5.12 -1.32
N ARG A 53 -13.75 6.41 -1.33
CA ARG A 53 -12.89 7.48 -0.82
C ARG A 53 -12.53 7.25 0.65
N GLU A 54 -13.49 6.81 1.47
CA GLU A 54 -13.31 6.60 2.91
C GLU A 54 -12.27 5.48 3.16
N ASP A 55 -12.27 4.44 2.33
CA ASP A 55 -11.26 3.38 2.38
C ASP A 55 -9.90 3.92 1.92
N ALA A 56 -9.85 4.77 0.90
CA ALA A 56 -8.60 5.39 0.44
C ALA A 56 -7.98 6.32 1.50
N GLU A 57 -8.80 7.10 2.19
CA GLU A 57 -8.37 7.98 3.29
C GLU A 57 -7.83 7.15 4.46
N LYS A 58 -8.55 6.08 4.85
CA LYS A 58 -8.10 5.15 5.90
C LYS A 58 -6.80 4.46 5.52
N PHE A 59 -6.66 4.03 4.26
CA PHE A 59 -5.43 3.42 3.76
C PHE A 59 -4.26 4.42 3.81
N GLY A 60 -4.48 5.66 3.42
CA GLY A 60 -3.49 6.74 3.51
C GLY A 60 -3.07 7.05 4.95
N LEU A 61 -3.98 6.98 5.93
CA LEU A 61 -3.62 7.12 7.34
C LEU A 61 -2.69 5.99 7.80
N LYS A 62 -3.04 4.74 7.49
CA LYS A 62 -2.18 3.59 7.80
C LYS A 62 -0.82 3.65 7.12
N ALA A 63 -0.75 4.14 5.89
CA ALA A 63 0.50 4.35 5.17
C ALA A 63 1.43 5.31 5.94
N ARG A 64 0.89 6.48 6.33
CA ARG A 64 1.62 7.47 7.14
C ARG A 64 2.06 6.93 8.49
N GLU A 65 1.20 6.20 9.20
CA GLU A 65 1.53 5.58 10.50
C GLU A 65 2.70 4.58 10.39
N ASN A 66 2.88 3.95 9.24
CA ASN A 66 3.94 2.97 9.00
C ASN A 66 5.15 3.54 8.21
N ASP A 67 5.13 4.83 7.87
CA ASP A 67 6.11 5.52 7.01
C ASP A 67 6.25 4.90 5.61
N VAL A 68 5.15 4.44 5.02
CA VAL A 68 5.06 3.86 3.67
C VAL A 68 4.39 4.82 2.69
#